data_AF-R7IHA5-F1
#
_entry.id   AF-R7IHA5-F1
#
_cell.length_a   1.000
_cell.length_b   1.000
_cell.length_c   1.000
_cell.angle_alpha   90.00
_cell.angle_beta   90.00
_cell.angle_gamma   90.00
#
_symmetry.space_group_name_H-M   'P 1'
#
loop_
_entity.id
_entity.type
_entity.pdbx_description
1 polymer ?
#
loop_
_entity_poly.entity_id
_entity_poly.type
_entity_poly.pdbx_seq_one_letter_code
_entity_poly.pdbx_strand_id
1 'polypeptide(L)'
;MNHTPEVKVHGKEMLAELGPLSTQEKKVAVGFILALLGWGTAIITGFNANAIGIALVAYLMVTMALEWKDALAEKAAWDTVVWFGVFISLATGLSKLGFIKWFTGVVSAQLAGSAWIAAFLLLLVIYVYTHYLFATVAAHVIAMYVPFAAVAIACGAPVGLVAIAFCIFSNPMWGLTEYGSGPGPLYFGQGYFERPRFYALNFAVITMDVVVMLAVGIAWWKVIGLY
;
A
#
# COMPACT_ATOMS: atom_id res chain seq x y z
N MET A 1 26.45 -12.45 2.98
CA MET A 1 27.24 -12.97 1.83
C MET A 1 28.57 -13.66 2.21
N ASN A 2 28.94 -13.78 3.49
CA ASN A 2 30.15 -14.50 3.93
C ASN A 2 29.88 -15.96 4.36
N HIS A 3 28.61 -16.35 4.49
CA HIS A 3 28.18 -17.68 4.95
C HIS A 3 27.78 -18.63 3.80
N THR A 4 27.83 -18.17 2.55
CA THR A 4 27.50 -18.97 1.34
C THR A 4 28.38 -18.54 0.16
N PRO A 5 29.69 -18.85 0.21
CA PRO A 5 30.64 -18.46 -0.84
C PRO A 5 30.29 -19.09 -2.20
N GLU A 6 29.73 -20.30 -2.19
CA GLU A 6 29.28 -21.04 -3.37
C GLU A 6 28.23 -20.27 -4.18
N VAL A 7 27.34 -19.51 -3.52
CA VAL A 7 26.32 -18.70 -4.20
C VAL A 7 26.97 -17.58 -5.04
N LYS A 8 28.11 -17.04 -4.62
CA LYS A 8 28.84 -16.03 -5.41
C LYS A 8 29.52 -16.66 -6.63
N VAL A 9 30.07 -17.86 -6.47
CA VAL A 9 30.72 -18.59 -7.56
C VAL A 9 29.67 -18.98 -8.59
N HIS A 10 28.59 -19.62 -8.14
CA HIS A 10 27.47 -20.02 -8.98
C HIS A 10 26.80 -18.83 -9.67
N GLY A 11 26.60 -17.70 -8.97
CA GLY A 11 26.07 -16.49 -9.60
C GLY A 11 26.95 -15.91 -10.71
N LYS A 12 28.29 -16.02 -10.59
CA LYS A 12 29.21 -15.61 -11.65
C LYS A 12 29.20 -16.58 -12.83
N GLU A 13 29.08 -17.87 -12.57
CA GLU A 13 28.94 -18.90 -13.60
C GLU A 13 27.66 -18.69 -14.41
N MET A 14 26.51 -18.54 -13.74
CA MET A 14 25.24 -18.26 -14.40
C MET A 14 25.26 -16.95 -15.19
N LEU A 15 25.91 -15.89 -14.67
CA LEU A 15 26.09 -14.64 -15.42
C LEU A 15 26.97 -14.82 -16.66
N ALA A 16 28.03 -15.63 -16.56
CA ALA A 16 28.88 -15.94 -17.69
C ALA A 16 28.13 -16.76 -18.77
N GLU A 17 27.25 -17.67 -18.35
CA GLU A 17 26.38 -18.45 -19.25
C GLU A 17 25.35 -17.59 -19.98
N LEU A 18 24.79 -16.57 -19.33
CA LEU A 18 23.86 -15.61 -19.95
C LEU A 18 24.52 -14.78 -21.06
N GLY A 19 25.83 -14.51 -20.93
CA GLY A 19 26.59 -13.74 -21.91
C GLY A 19 26.28 -12.23 -21.91
N PRO A 20 26.71 -11.49 -22.94
CA PRO A 20 26.48 -10.05 -23.03
C PRO A 20 25.00 -9.71 -23.27
N LEU A 21 24.54 -8.59 -22.72
CA LEU A 21 23.16 -8.12 -22.90
C LEU A 21 22.77 -8.04 -24.38
N SER A 22 21.68 -8.74 -24.70
CA SER A 22 21.01 -8.68 -25.98
C SER A 22 20.43 -7.29 -26.27
N THR A 23 20.15 -7.04 -27.54
CA THR A 23 19.48 -5.81 -27.97
C THR A 23 18.10 -5.64 -27.31
N GLN A 24 17.38 -6.74 -27.05
CA GLN A 24 16.07 -6.69 -26.41
C GLN A 24 16.19 -6.31 -24.93
N GLU A 25 17.09 -6.93 -24.18
CA GLU A 25 17.33 -6.58 -22.78
C GLU A 25 17.77 -5.12 -22.61
N LYS A 26 18.58 -4.60 -23.55
CA LYS A 26 18.97 -3.18 -23.57
C LYS A 26 17.76 -2.26 -23.74
N LYS A 27 16.84 -2.57 -24.65
CA LYS A 27 15.60 -1.77 -24.83
C LYS A 27 14.76 -1.79 -23.55
N VAL A 28 14.56 -2.96 -22.95
CA VAL A 28 13.84 -3.07 -21.68
C VAL A 28 14.51 -2.23 -20.59
N ALA A 29 15.83 -2.31 -20.45
CA ALA A 29 16.58 -1.54 -19.46
C ALA A 29 16.46 -0.02 -19.68
N VAL A 30 16.52 0.44 -20.93
CA VAL A 30 16.32 1.87 -21.26
C VAL A 30 14.92 2.32 -20.87
N GLY A 31 13.88 1.56 -21.23
CA GLY A 31 12.51 1.86 -20.84
C GLY A 31 12.36 1.94 -19.32
N PHE A 32 12.92 0.98 -18.60
CA PHE A 32 12.88 0.94 -17.14
C PHE A 32 13.57 2.17 -16.51
N ILE A 33 14.75 2.55 -16.99
CA ILE A 33 15.46 3.76 -16.52
C ILE A 33 14.62 5.02 -16.78
N LEU A 34 14.01 5.15 -17.97
CA LEU A 34 13.14 6.29 -18.28
C LEU A 34 11.92 6.35 -17.35
N ALA A 35 11.31 5.21 -17.03
CA ALA A 35 10.20 5.14 -16.09
C ALA A 35 10.63 5.53 -14.67
N LEU A 36 11.79 5.05 -14.20
CA LEU A 36 12.34 5.44 -12.89
C LEU A 36 12.63 6.93 -12.81
N LEU A 37 13.19 7.53 -13.86
CA LEU A 37 13.41 8.98 -13.92
C LEU A 37 12.07 9.72 -13.92
N GLY A 38 11.08 9.23 -14.68
CA GLY A 38 9.73 9.79 -14.69
C GLY A 38 9.08 9.78 -13.31
N TRP A 39 9.07 8.64 -12.63
CA TRP A 39 8.51 8.51 -11.29
C TRP A 39 9.30 9.29 -10.25
N GLY A 40 10.64 9.24 -10.29
CA GLY A 40 11.51 9.95 -9.36
C GLY A 40 11.42 11.47 -9.48
N THR A 41 11.07 11.98 -10.66
CA THR A 41 10.90 13.43 -10.91
C THR A 41 9.44 13.88 -10.89
N ALA A 42 8.46 12.99 -10.66
CA ALA A 42 7.03 13.28 -10.78
C ALA A 42 6.56 14.46 -9.91
N ILE A 43 7.15 14.65 -8.72
CA ILE A 43 6.84 15.78 -7.83
C ILE A 43 7.26 17.13 -8.46
N ILE A 44 8.33 17.13 -9.26
CA ILE A 44 8.89 18.31 -9.91
C ILE A 44 8.22 18.55 -11.27
N THR A 45 8.00 17.49 -12.04
CA THR A 45 7.46 17.55 -13.40
C THR A 45 5.93 17.64 -13.43
N GLY A 46 5.25 17.22 -12.35
CA GLY A 46 3.80 17.10 -12.30
C GLY A 46 3.26 15.94 -13.14
N PHE A 47 4.11 15.05 -13.64
CA PHE A 47 3.67 13.91 -14.43
C PHE A 47 2.85 12.92 -13.60
N ASN A 48 1.74 12.48 -14.17
CA ASN A 48 0.90 11.47 -13.56
C ASN A 48 1.63 10.11 -13.57
N ALA A 49 1.74 9.45 -12.41
CA ALA A 49 2.43 8.18 -12.26
C ALA A 49 1.85 7.05 -13.15
N ASN A 50 0.54 7.04 -13.37
CA ASN A 50 -0.12 6.06 -14.24
C ASN A 50 0.23 6.33 -15.71
N ALA A 51 0.30 7.61 -16.12
CA ALA A 51 0.70 7.98 -17.47
C ALA A 51 2.14 7.56 -17.78
N ILE A 52 3.06 7.68 -16.80
CA ILE A 52 4.44 7.18 -16.93
C ILE A 52 4.46 5.66 -17.16
N GLY A 53 3.66 4.91 -16.41
CA GLY A 53 3.55 3.45 -16.59
C GLY A 53 2.99 3.06 -17.96
N ILE A 54 1.96 3.75 -18.44
CA ILE A 54 1.39 3.51 -19.79
C ILE A 54 2.42 3.87 -20.88
N ALA A 55 3.15 4.98 -20.71
CA ALA A 55 4.19 5.39 -21.64
C ALA A 55 5.33 4.36 -21.72
N LEU A 56 5.71 3.75 -20.59
CA LEU A 56 6.66 2.64 -20.57
C LEU A 56 6.16 1.45 -21.42
N VAL A 57 4.92 1.01 -21.22
CA VAL A 57 4.34 -0.09 -22.00
C VAL A 57 4.30 0.26 -23.49
N ALA A 58 3.89 1.48 -23.83
CA ALA A 58 3.88 1.97 -25.21
C ALA A 58 5.28 1.95 -25.83
N TYR A 59 6.30 2.41 -25.09
CA TYR A 59 7.70 2.34 -25.51
C TYR A 59 8.15 0.89 -25.77
N LEU A 60 7.85 -0.04 -24.86
CA LEU A 60 8.23 -1.45 -25.01
C LEU A 60 7.57 -2.09 -26.25
N MET A 61 6.32 -1.74 -26.55
CA MET A 61 5.62 -2.22 -27.74
C MET A 61 6.20 -1.60 -29.03
N VAL A 62 6.42 -0.28 -29.08
CA VAL A 62 6.97 0.40 -30.27
C VAL A 62 8.39 -0.08 -30.59
N THR A 63 9.18 -0.39 -29.57
CA THR A 63 10.54 -0.91 -29.74
C THR A 63 10.58 -2.42 -30.03
N MET A 64 9.43 -3.10 -30.06
CA MET A 64 9.31 -4.55 -30.20
C MET A 64 10.10 -5.32 -29.12
N ALA A 65 10.19 -4.72 -27.92
CA ALA A 65 10.73 -5.35 -26.72
C ALA A 65 9.64 -6.12 -25.94
N LEU A 66 8.38 -5.80 -26.19
CA LEU A 66 7.21 -6.53 -25.70
C LEU A 66 6.25 -6.76 -26.88
N GLU A 67 5.96 -8.01 -27.22
CA GLU A 67 4.95 -8.31 -28.22
C GLU A 67 3.54 -8.20 -27.62
N TRP A 68 2.58 -7.77 -28.43
CA TRP A 68 1.18 -7.67 -28.01
C TRP A 68 0.62 -9.02 -27.52
N LYS A 69 1.02 -10.12 -28.14
CA LYS A 69 0.59 -11.47 -27.75
C LYS A 69 1.09 -11.85 -26.36
N ASP A 70 2.32 -11.46 -26.02
CA ASP A 70 2.89 -11.71 -24.69
C ASP A 70 2.16 -10.90 -23.62
N ALA A 71 1.85 -9.63 -23.92
CA ALA A 71 1.04 -8.79 -23.03
C ALA A 71 -0.38 -9.36 -22.79
N LEU A 72 -1.00 -9.94 -23.81
CA LEU A 72 -2.29 -10.64 -23.65
C LEU A 72 -2.17 -11.96 -22.87
N ALA A 73 -1.03 -12.64 -22.97
CA ALA A 73 -0.78 -13.89 -22.26
C ALA A 73 -0.44 -13.69 -20.78
N GLU A 74 -0.16 -12.46 -20.34
CA GLU A 74 0.20 -12.13 -18.96
C GLU A 74 -1.00 -12.19 -18.01
N LYS A 75 -1.38 -13.40 -17.60
CA LYS A 75 -2.58 -13.67 -16.80
C LYS A 75 -2.58 -12.94 -15.46
N ALA A 76 -1.43 -12.75 -14.82
CA ALA A 76 -1.37 -12.13 -13.50
C ALA A 76 -1.77 -10.64 -13.57
N ALA A 77 -1.39 -9.94 -14.64
CA ALA A 77 -1.80 -8.56 -14.86
C ALA A 77 -3.32 -8.44 -15.05
N TRP A 78 -3.90 -9.31 -15.88
CA TRP A 78 -5.36 -9.32 -16.13
C TRP A 78 -6.17 -9.70 -14.89
N ASP A 79 -5.72 -10.72 -14.14
CA ASP A 79 -6.34 -11.13 -12.88
C ASP A 79 -6.36 -9.96 -11.90
N THR A 80 -5.22 -9.26 -11.75
CA THR A 80 -5.09 -8.07 -10.89
C THR A 80 -6.09 -6.97 -11.28
N VAL A 81 -6.26 -6.68 -12.58
CA VAL A 81 -7.23 -5.66 -13.06
C VAL A 81 -8.67 -6.03 -12.69
N VAL A 82 -9.08 -7.28 -12.89
CA VAL A 82 -10.43 -7.74 -12.58
C VAL A 82 -10.67 -7.68 -11.07
N TRP A 83 -9.73 -8.20 -10.27
CA TRP A 83 -9.82 -8.20 -8.81
C TRP A 83 -9.93 -6.78 -8.22
N PHE A 84 -9.04 -5.86 -8.62
CA PHE A 84 -9.11 -4.48 -8.14
C PHE A 84 -10.41 -3.78 -8.57
N GLY A 85 -10.86 -3.99 -9.81
CA GLY A 85 -12.10 -3.39 -10.30
C GLY A 85 -13.33 -3.78 -9.48
N VAL A 86 -13.47 -5.06 -9.13
CA VAL A 86 -14.58 -5.56 -8.31
C VAL A 86 -14.52 -4.99 -6.89
N PHE A 87 -13.36 -5.08 -6.22
CA PHE A 87 -13.26 -4.66 -4.84
C PHE A 87 -13.37 -3.14 -4.64
N ILE A 88 -12.80 -2.33 -5.55
CA ILE A 88 -12.98 -0.87 -5.53
C ILE A 88 -14.45 -0.51 -5.72
N SER A 89 -15.17 -1.23 -6.60
CA SER A 89 -16.60 -1.00 -6.83
C SER A 89 -17.44 -1.33 -5.59
N LEU A 90 -17.17 -2.45 -4.91
CA LEU A 90 -17.83 -2.82 -3.66
C LEU A 90 -17.59 -1.80 -2.54
N ALA A 91 -16.33 -1.38 -2.35
CA ALA A 91 -15.98 -0.37 -1.36
C ALA A 91 -16.67 0.98 -1.64
N THR A 92 -16.73 1.38 -2.91
CA THR A 92 -17.45 2.59 -3.36
C THR A 92 -18.94 2.46 -3.09
N GLY A 93 -19.54 1.29 -3.33
CA GLY A 93 -20.94 1.00 -3.02
C GLY A 93 -21.25 1.15 -1.53
N LEU A 94 -20.42 0.56 -0.67
CA LEU A 94 -20.55 0.65 0.78
C LEU A 94 -20.49 2.11 1.27
N SER A 95 -19.60 2.90 0.69
CA SER A 95 -19.51 4.34 0.96
C SER A 95 -20.77 5.09 0.54
N LYS A 96 -21.31 4.83 -0.66
CA LYS A 96 -22.53 5.48 -1.16
C LYS A 96 -23.78 5.14 -0.34
N LEU A 97 -23.86 3.93 0.21
CA LEU A 97 -24.95 3.47 1.07
C LEU A 97 -24.94 4.11 2.47
N GLY A 98 -23.93 4.92 2.80
CA GLY A 98 -23.86 5.66 4.06
C GLY A 98 -23.37 4.83 5.25
N PHE A 99 -22.87 3.60 5.02
CA PHE A 99 -22.27 2.77 6.07
C PHE A 99 -21.19 3.51 6.84
N ILE A 100 -20.36 4.27 6.13
CA ILE A 100 -19.29 5.09 6.68
C ILE A 100 -19.81 6.13 7.67
N LYS A 101 -20.87 6.86 7.27
CA LYS A 101 -21.51 7.88 8.11
C LYS A 101 -22.17 7.23 9.34
N TRP A 102 -22.81 6.09 9.16
CA TRP A 102 -23.41 5.34 10.27
C TRP A 102 -22.35 4.85 11.26
N PHE A 103 -21.32 4.17 10.79
CA PHE A 103 -20.28 3.56 11.61
C PHE A 103 -19.53 4.62 12.44
N THR A 104 -19.20 5.74 11.80
CA THR A 104 -18.53 6.86 12.46
C THR A 104 -19.42 7.52 13.50
N GLY A 105 -20.73 7.64 13.24
CA GLY A 105 -21.71 8.09 14.23
C GLY A 105 -21.79 7.18 15.46
N VAL A 106 -21.79 5.85 15.26
CA VAL A 106 -21.80 4.87 16.36
C VAL A 106 -20.52 4.99 17.20
N VAL A 107 -19.35 5.00 16.58
CA VAL A 107 -18.06 5.10 17.29
C VAL A 107 -17.95 6.44 18.04
N SER A 108 -18.40 7.55 17.42
CA SER A 108 -18.41 8.87 18.07
C SER A 108 -19.24 8.89 19.35
N ALA A 109 -20.44 8.31 19.29
CA ALA A 109 -21.36 8.29 20.42
C ALA A 109 -20.81 7.50 21.61
N GLN A 110 -20.08 6.41 21.33
CA GLN A 110 -19.48 5.56 22.37
C GLN A 110 -18.23 6.19 23.01
N LEU A 111 -17.59 7.15 22.35
CA LEU A 111 -16.35 7.79 22.83
C LEU A 111 -16.58 9.18 23.45
N ALA A 112 -17.83 9.65 23.51
CA ALA A 112 -18.17 10.92 24.13
C ALA A 112 -17.76 10.94 25.62
N GLY A 113 -17.01 11.97 26.03
CA GLY A 113 -16.57 12.16 27.42
C GLY A 113 -15.35 11.34 27.86
N SER A 114 -14.76 10.55 26.96
CA SER A 114 -13.53 9.81 27.25
C SER A 114 -12.28 10.71 27.22
N ALA A 115 -11.23 10.32 27.95
CA ALA A 115 -9.93 11.00 27.87
C ALA A 115 -9.38 10.89 26.44
N TRP A 116 -9.05 12.03 25.84
CA TRP A 116 -8.75 12.13 24.41
C TRP A 116 -7.66 11.16 23.94
N ILE A 117 -6.64 10.89 24.77
CA ILE A 117 -5.55 9.95 24.44
C ILE A 117 -6.12 8.54 24.22
N ALA A 118 -6.97 8.05 25.12
CA ALA A 118 -7.55 6.72 25.01
C ALA A 118 -8.45 6.61 23.78
N ALA A 119 -9.29 7.63 23.53
CA ALA A 119 -10.14 7.70 22.34
C ALA A 119 -9.32 7.69 21.06
N PHE A 120 -8.28 8.52 20.99
CA PHE A 120 -7.39 8.65 19.85
C PHE A 120 -6.66 7.35 19.53
N LEU A 121 -6.08 6.69 20.53
CA LEU A 121 -5.38 5.42 20.33
C LEU A 121 -6.32 4.31 19.87
N LEU A 122 -7.51 4.22 20.48
CA LEU A 122 -8.52 3.25 20.05
C LEU A 122 -8.99 3.51 18.62
N LEU A 123 -9.22 4.78 18.26
CA LEU A 123 -9.60 5.17 16.91
C LEU A 123 -8.52 4.83 15.88
N LEU A 124 -7.22 5.00 16.19
CA LEU A 124 -6.13 4.59 15.30
C LEU A 124 -6.11 3.08 15.07
N VAL A 125 -6.31 2.29 16.13
CA VAL A 125 -6.38 0.82 16.03
C VAL A 125 -7.56 0.41 15.15
N ILE A 126 -8.75 0.95 15.41
CA ILE A 126 -9.94 0.68 14.59
C ILE A 126 -9.72 1.14 13.14
N TYR A 127 -9.10 2.30 12.94
CA TYR A 127 -8.78 2.83 11.62
C TYR A 127 -7.89 1.86 10.83
N VAL A 128 -6.85 1.29 11.44
CA VAL A 128 -6.01 0.27 10.78
C VAL A 128 -6.79 -1.00 10.46
N TYR A 129 -7.47 -1.60 11.44
CA TYR A 129 -8.07 -2.93 11.23
C TYR A 129 -9.37 -2.90 10.43
N THR A 130 -10.08 -1.77 10.36
CA THR A 130 -11.20 -1.62 9.42
C THR A 130 -10.76 -1.73 7.97
N HIS A 131 -9.46 -1.61 7.68
CA HIS A 131 -8.91 -1.84 6.34
C HIS A 131 -9.09 -3.27 5.83
N TYR A 132 -9.35 -4.26 6.70
CA TYR A 132 -9.83 -5.57 6.26
C TYR A 132 -11.10 -5.51 5.39
N LEU A 133 -11.86 -4.41 5.47
CA LEU A 133 -13.08 -4.18 4.70
C LEU A 133 -12.84 -3.40 3.40
N PHE A 134 -11.60 -3.01 3.10
CA PHE A 134 -11.26 -2.12 1.98
C PHE A 134 -10.22 -2.72 1.03
N ALA A 135 -10.42 -2.41 -0.25
CA ALA A 135 -9.61 -2.85 -1.37
C ALA A 135 -8.36 -2.03 -1.63
N THR A 136 -8.32 -0.80 -1.11
CA THR A 136 -7.23 0.14 -1.36
C THR A 136 -7.14 1.10 -0.20
N VAL A 137 -5.92 1.44 0.20
CA VAL A 137 -5.69 2.44 1.25
C VAL A 137 -6.27 3.80 0.83
N ALA A 138 -6.22 4.15 -0.46
CA ALA A 138 -6.82 5.38 -0.95
C ALA A 138 -8.34 5.45 -0.67
N ALA A 139 -9.10 4.39 -0.98
CA ALA A 139 -10.54 4.35 -0.70
C ALA A 139 -10.83 4.38 0.81
N HIS A 140 -10.01 3.69 1.61
CA HIS A 140 -10.11 3.71 3.06
C HIS A 140 -9.90 5.12 3.62
N VAL A 141 -8.82 5.81 3.22
CA VAL A 141 -8.51 7.17 3.65
C VAL A 141 -9.65 8.13 3.28
N ILE A 142 -10.15 8.10 2.04
CA ILE A 142 -11.27 8.96 1.60
C ILE A 142 -12.50 8.76 2.48
N ALA A 143 -12.79 7.52 2.87
CA ALA A 143 -13.97 7.18 3.64
C ALA A 143 -13.80 7.46 5.14
N MET A 144 -12.68 7.04 5.73
CA MET A 144 -12.53 6.90 7.17
C MET A 144 -11.73 8.03 7.81
N TYR A 145 -10.83 8.70 7.09
CA TYR A 145 -9.92 9.69 7.67
C TYR A 145 -10.67 10.86 8.31
N VAL A 146 -11.52 11.55 7.54
CA VAL A 146 -12.20 12.77 8.01
C VAL A 146 -13.13 12.47 9.19
N PRO A 147 -14.01 11.47 9.13
CA PRO A 147 -14.89 11.18 10.26
C PRO A 147 -14.12 10.77 11.52
N PHE A 148 -13.12 9.89 11.43
CA PHE A 148 -12.34 9.44 12.60
C PHE A 148 -11.53 10.58 13.22
N ALA A 149 -10.90 11.41 12.37
CA ALA A 149 -10.20 12.59 12.83
C ALA A 149 -11.15 13.55 13.56
N ALA A 150 -12.36 13.76 13.04
CA ALA A 150 -13.37 14.61 13.68
C ALA A 150 -13.76 14.08 15.06
N VAL A 151 -13.90 12.76 15.25
CA VAL A 151 -14.18 12.16 16.56
C VAL A 151 -13.02 12.40 17.53
N ALA A 152 -11.78 12.13 17.11
CA ALA A 152 -10.61 12.32 17.96
C ALA A 152 -10.48 13.78 18.43
N ILE A 153 -10.70 14.73 17.51
CA ILE A 153 -10.67 16.17 17.79
C ILE A 153 -11.81 16.56 18.75
N ALA A 154 -13.02 16.03 18.54
CA ALA A 154 -14.16 16.27 19.42
C ALA A 154 -13.93 15.73 20.85
N CYS A 155 -13.16 14.65 20.99
CA CYS A 155 -12.72 14.15 22.30
C CYS A 155 -11.62 15.02 22.95
N GLY A 156 -11.05 15.99 22.23
CA GLY A 156 -10.03 16.92 22.74
C GLY A 156 -8.61 16.69 22.24
N ALA A 157 -8.40 15.81 21.25
CA ALA A 157 -7.06 15.56 20.70
C ALA A 157 -6.56 16.76 19.87
N PRO A 158 -5.26 17.12 19.96
CA PRO A 158 -4.70 18.20 19.14
C PRO A 158 -4.81 17.93 17.64
N VAL A 159 -5.31 18.90 16.88
CA VAL A 159 -5.62 18.74 15.44
C VAL A 159 -4.40 18.32 14.62
N GLY A 160 -3.23 18.91 14.88
CA GLY A 160 -1.98 18.58 14.18
C GLY A 160 -1.53 17.14 14.42
N LEU A 161 -1.64 16.66 15.67
CA LEU A 161 -1.36 15.28 16.04
C LEU A 161 -2.29 14.32 15.30
N VAL A 162 -3.60 14.59 15.34
CA VAL A 162 -4.62 13.75 14.68
C VAL A 162 -4.34 13.65 13.18
N ALA A 163 -4.08 14.78 12.52
CA ALA A 163 -3.85 14.77 11.07
C ALA A 163 -2.63 13.93 10.69
N ILE A 164 -1.50 14.15 11.37
CA ILE A 164 -0.24 13.45 11.09
C ILE A 164 -0.36 11.96 11.42
N ALA A 165 -0.92 11.63 12.58
CA ALA A 165 -1.01 10.25 13.02
C ALA A 165 -1.91 9.40 12.11
N PHE A 166 -3.09 9.90 11.73
CA PHE A 166 -3.95 9.14 10.82
C PHE A 166 -3.29 8.93 9.45
N CYS A 167 -2.53 9.90 8.92
CA CYS A 167 -1.74 9.71 7.71
C CYS A 167 -0.64 8.66 7.88
N ILE A 168 0.10 8.69 9.00
CA ILE A 168 1.15 7.71 9.30
C ILE A 168 0.56 6.30 9.38
N PHE A 169 -0.56 6.14 10.10
CA PHE A 169 -1.23 4.86 10.31
C PHE A 169 -1.98 4.33 9.07
N SER A 170 -2.05 5.09 7.97
CA SER A 170 -2.47 4.56 6.66
C SER A 170 -1.40 3.64 6.02
N ASN A 171 -0.15 3.67 6.47
CA ASN A 171 0.92 2.86 5.89
C ASN A 171 0.89 1.38 6.30
N PRO A 172 0.76 1.02 7.60
CA PRO A 172 0.75 -0.39 8.02
C PRO A 172 -0.40 -1.20 7.41
N MET A 173 -1.49 -0.53 7.03
CA MET A 173 -2.65 -1.14 6.38
C MET A 173 -2.31 -1.92 5.11
N TRP A 174 -1.22 -1.56 4.43
CA TRP A 174 -0.81 -2.17 3.16
C TRP A 174 -0.58 -3.68 3.24
N GLY A 175 -0.19 -4.18 4.42
CA GLY A 175 0.14 -5.58 4.63
C GLY A 175 -1.00 -6.45 5.13
N LEU A 176 -2.15 -5.90 5.56
CA LEU A 176 -3.18 -6.68 6.27
C LEU A 176 -3.80 -7.80 5.42
N THR A 177 -4.13 -7.49 4.17
CA THR A 177 -4.74 -8.41 3.21
C THR A 177 -3.97 -8.37 1.89
N GLU A 178 -4.11 -9.43 1.09
CA GLU A 178 -3.54 -9.49 -0.25
C GLU A 178 -4.09 -8.41 -1.17
N TYR A 179 -5.31 -7.92 -0.91
CA TYR A 179 -5.90 -6.82 -1.67
C TYR A 179 -5.76 -5.47 -0.96
N GLY A 180 -5.08 -5.37 0.18
CA GLY A 180 -5.05 -4.13 0.97
C GLY A 180 -4.30 -2.99 0.28
N SER A 181 -3.41 -3.31 -0.65
CA SER A 181 -2.59 -2.35 -1.39
C SER A 181 -2.28 -2.81 -2.81
N GLY A 182 -1.84 -1.87 -3.65
CA GLY A 182 -1.49 -2.14 -5.06
C GLY A 182 -0.57 -3.35 -5.29
N PRO A 183 0.55 -3.48 -4.54
CA PRO A 183 1.47 -4.61 -4.70
C PRO A 183 0.95 -5.95 -4.16
N GLY A 184 -0.05 -5.93 -3.27
CA GLY A 184 -0.50 -7.12 -2.54
C GLY A 184 -0.92 -8.28 -3.47
N PRO A 185 -1.79 -8.06 -4.48
CA PRO A 185 -2.23 -9.14 -5.35
C PRO A 185 -1.10 -9.67 -6.23
N LEU A 186 -0.15 -8.83 -6.62
CA LEU A 186 1.02 -9.26 -7.39
C LEU A 186 1.90 -10.24 -6.60
N TYR A 187 2.11 -9.98 -5.31
CA TYR A 187 2.89 -10.87 -4.45
C TYR A 187 2.14 -12.14 -4.09
N PHE A 188 0.85 -12.02 -3.75
CA PHE A 188 0.04 -13.18 -3.39
C PHE A 188 -0.23 -14.10 -4.58
N GLY A 189 -0.41 -13.53 -5.78
CA GLY A 189 -0.64 -14.24 -7.03
C GLY A 189 0.52 -15.13 -7.49
N GLN A 190 1.71 -15.00 -6.90
CA GLN A 190 2.85 -15.90 -7.17
C GLN A 190 2.65 -17.32 -6.62
N GLY A 191 1.67 -17.53 -5.72
CA GLY A 191 1.35 -18.86 -5.19
C GLY A 191 2.32 -19.38 -4.12
N TYR A 192 3.22 -18.54 -3.58
CA TYR A 192 4.17 -18.94 -2.53
C TYR A 192 3.50 -19.17 -1.15
N PHE A 193 2.31 -18.63 -0.90
CA PHE A 193 1.63 -18.69 0.39
C PHE A 193 0.17 -19.10 0.27
N GLU A 194 -0.29 -19.96 1.18
CA GLU A 194 -1.71 -20.18 1.39
C GLU A 194 -2.36 -18.99 2.11
N ARG A 195 -3.61 -18.66 1.75
CA ARG A 195 -4.33 -17.50 2.31
C ARG A 195 -4.36 -17.47 3.85
N PRO A 196 -4.69 -18.57 4.58
CA PRO A 196 -4.74 -18.53 6.03
C PRO A 196 -3.37 -18.19 6.65
N ARG A 197 -2.29 -18.75 6.10
CA ARG A 197 -0.92 -18.49 6.56
C ARG A 197 -0.51 -17.05 6.28
N PHE A 198 -0.81 -16.54 5.09
CA PHE A 198 -0.55 -15.14 4.73
C PHE A 198 -1.24 -14.18 5.71
N TYR A 199 -2.51 -14.43 6.04
CA TYR A 199 -3.29 -13.57 6.92
C TYR A 199 -2.80 -13.63 8.37
N ALA A 200 -2.47 -14.83 8.87
CA ALA A 200 -1.96 -14.99 10.23
C ALA A 200 -0.62 -14.27 10.43
N LEU A 201 0.30 -14.42 9.47
CA LEU A 201 1.61 -13.76 9.51
C LEU A 201 1.47 -12.24 9.42
N ASN A 202 0.68 -11.74 8.46
CA ASN A 202 0.49 -10.30 8.31
C ASN A 202 -0.25 -9.69 9.49
N PHE A 203 -1.25 -10.37 10.04
CA PHE A 203 -1.90 -9.89 11.26
C PHE A 203 -0.88 -9.74 12.39
N ALA A 204 0.00 -10.72 12.62
CA ALA A 204 1.03 -10.63 13.66
C ALA A 204 2.03 -9.49 13.40
N VAL A 205 2.55 -9.39 12.16
CA VAL A 205 3.54 -8.37 11.79
C VAL A 205 2.95 -6.96 11.87
N ILE A 206 1.76 -6.74 11.31
CA ILE A 206 1.11 -5.42 11.34
C ILE A 206 0.67 -5.06 12.76
N THR A 207 0.23 -6.01 13.58
CA THR A 207 -0.07 -5.75 14.99
C THR A 207 1.18 -5.30 15.74
N MET A 208 2.31 -5.97 15.52
CA MET A 208 3.59 -5.56 16.09
C MET A 208 3.98 -4.16 15.62
N ASP A 209 3.86 -3.87 14.32
CA ASP A 209 4.18 -2.56 13.75
C ASP A 209 3.31 -1.46 14.36
N VAL A 210 1.99 -1.66 14.44
CA VAL A 210 1.05 -0.75 15.12
C VAL A 210 1.45 -0.51 16.57
N VAL A 211 1.78 -1.55 17.34
CA VAL A 211 2.19 -1.41 18.74
C VAL A 211 3.48 -0.60 18.86
N VAL A 212 4.49 -0.90 18.03
CA VAL A 212 5.76 -0.16 18.02
C VAL A 212 5.55 1.29 17.61
N MET A 213 4.78 1.53 16.55
CA MET A 213 4.47 2.87 16.06
C MET A 213 3.68 3.69 17.07
N LEU A 214 2.75 3.09 17.81
CA LEU A 214 2.04 3.79 18.89
C LEU A 214 2.98 4.07 20.07
N ALA A 215 3.76 3.09 20.52
CA ALA A 215 4.67 3.26 21.65
C ALA A 215 5.74 4.33 21.38
N VAL A 216 6.40 4.26 20.22
CA VAL A 216 7.41 5.22 19.79
C VAL A 216 6.75 6.55 19.41
N GLY A 217 5.62 6.52 18.71
CA GLY A 217 4.89 7.71 18.26
C GLY A 217 4.43 8.58 19.42
N ILE A 218 3.78 8.01 20.44
CA ILE A 218 3.32 8.75 21.63
C ILE A 218 4.49 9.50 22.27
N ALA A 219 5.63 8.83 22.46
CA ALA A 219 6.81 9.45 23.06
C ALA A 219 7.41 10.52 22.14
N TRP A 220 7.59 10.22 20.86
CA TRP A 220 8.20 11.12 19.89
C TRP A 220 7.37 12.38 19.64
N TRP A 221 6.06 12.24 19.47
CA TRP A 221 5.14 13.35 19.26
C TRP A 221 5.15 14.33 20.42
N LYS A 222 5.33 13.84 21.66
CA LYS A 222 5.51 14.69 22.83
C LYS A 222 6.84 15.44 22.82
N VAL A 223 7.92 14.78 22.41
CA VAL A 223 9.26 15.40 22.30
C VAL A 223 9.28 16.53 21.28
N ILE A 224 8.61 16.37 20.14
CA ILE A 224 8.53 17.41 19.10
C ILE A 224 7.42 18.43 19.32
N GLY A 225 6.69 18.36 20.44
CA GLY A 225 5.67 19.33 20.82
C GLY A 225 4.38 19.28 20.00
N LEU A 226 4.01 18.11 19.46
CA LEU A 226 2.71 17.92 18.80
C LEU A 226 1.53 17.84 19.79
N TYR A 227 1.81 17.56 21.07
CA TYR A 227 0.87 17.64 22.19
C TYR A 227 1.60 17.71 23.54
#